data_AF-A0A1I8NEB8-F1
#
_entry.id   AF-A0A1I8NEB8-F1
#
_cell.length_a   1.000
_cell.length_b   1.000
_cell.length_c   1.000
_cell.angle_alpha   90.00
_cell.angle_beta   90.00
_cell.angle_gamma   90.00
#
_symmetry.space_group_name_H-M   'P 1'
#
loop_
_entity.id
_entity.type
_entity.pdbx_description
1 polymer ?
#
loop_
_entity_poly.entity_id
_entity_poly.type
_entity_poly.pdbx_seq_one_letter_code
_entity_poly.pdbx_strand_id
1 'polypeptide(L)'
;QRITTIHLDGVQYFISRMNPYSPELNYFLAYQYCRSLGLQLASFETKEKAESMTTYLKNAGYGNYDFWTSGNRLGTGMFLWMSTGLPFNATFDFFENTIDSIQAGLLDPVDHNSNTSPQRTARD
;
A
#
# COMPACT_ATOMS: atom_id res chain seq x y z
N GLN A 1 -13.29 -15.70 5.60
CA GLN A 1 -12.34 -14.62 5.89
C GLN A 1 -11.08 -15.24 6.49
N ARG A 2 -9.95 -15.21 5.76
CA ARG A 2 -8.66 -15.70 6.26
C ARG A 2 -7.69 -14.53 6.28
N ILE A 3 -7.22 -14.16 7.46
CA ILE A 3 -6.10 -13.24 7.64
C ILE A 3 -4.84 -14.09 7.71
N THR A 4 -3.85 -13.77 6.89
CA THR A 4 -2.54 -14.41 6.92
C THR A 4 -1.61 -13.56 7.78
N THR A 5 -1.01 -14.15 8.81
CA THR A 5 -0.04 -13.48 9.66
C THR A 5 1.37 -13.80 9.19
N ILE A 6 2.23 -12.78 9.08
CA ILE A 6 3.62 -12.93 8.67
C ILE A 6 4.52 -12.13 9.60
N HIS A 7 5.78 -12.55 9.72
CA HIS A 7 6.80 -11.85 10.49
C HIS A 7 7.95 -11.47 9.55
N LEU A 8 8.22 -10.17 9.43
CA LEU A 8 9.30 -9.62 8.61
C LEU A 8 10.04 -8.58 9.45
N ASP A 9 11.37 -8.71 9.56
CA ASP A 9 12.25 -7.76 10.24
C ASP A 9 11.82 -7.41 11.68
N GLY A 10 11.33 -8.40 12.43
CA GLY A 10 10.85 -8.22 13.80
C GLY A 10 9.46 -7.57 13.93
N VAL A 11 8.80 -7.28 12.81
CA VAL A 11 7.43 -6.73 12.77
C VAL A 11 6.45 -7.81 12.32
N GLN A 12 5.30 -7.88 12.99
CA GLN A 12 4.20 -8.76 12.61
C GLN A 12 3.23 -8.01 11.69
N TYR A 13 2.97 -8.57 10.51
CA TYR A 13 2.01 -8.04 9.53
C TYR A 13 0.82 -9.00 9.35
N PHE A 14 -0.31 -8.41 8.95
CA PHE A 14 -1.56 -9.13 8.69
C PHE A 14 -2.02 -8.81 7.28
N ILE A 15 -2.16 -9.85 6.47
CA ILE A 15 -2.58 -9.74 5.07
C ILE A 15 -4.02 -10.25 4.96
N SER A 16 -4.90 -9.42 4.41
CA SER A 16 -6.29 -9.80 4.14
C SER A 16 -6.70 -9.35 2.74
N ARG A 17 -7.40 -10.22 2.01
CA ARG A 17 -7.93 -9.93 0.67
C ARG A 17 -9.39 -9.42 0.69
N MET A 18 -10.04 -9.52 1.83
CA MET A 18 -11.47 -9.21 2.00
C MET A 18 -11.74 -8.78 3.45
N ASN A 19 -12.93 -8.27 3.71
CA ASN A 19 -13.46 -8.07 5.06
C ASN A 19 -14.82 -8.81 5.19
N PRO A 20 -15.49 -8.82 6.36
CA PRO A 20 -16.77 -9.51 6.52
C PRO A 20 -17.91 -8.95 5.65
N TYR A 21 -17.76 -7.72 5.16
CA TYR A 21 -18.80 -6.94 4.49
C TYR A 21 -18.63 -6.89 2.96
N SER A 22 -17.42 -7.09 2.46
CA SER A 22 -17.11 -7.01 1.03
C SER A 22 -15.95 -7.94 0.64
N PRO A 23 -16.08 -8.69 -0.48
CA PRO A 23 -15.00 -9.50 -1.03
C PRO A 23 -13.90 -8.66 -1.68
N GLU A 24 -14.20 -7.42 -2.10
CA GLU A 24 -13.25 -6.47 -2.66
C GLU A 24 -13.24 -5.18 -1.82
N LEU A 25 -12.05 -4.70 -1.49
CA LEU A 25 -11.89 -3.53 -0.62
C LEU A 25 -11.43 -2.33 -1.44
N ASN A 26 -12.07 -1.18 -1.23
CA ASN A 26 -11.45 0.10 -1.53
C ASN A 26 -10.56 0.55 -0.35
N TYR A 27 -9.81 1.64 -0.54
CA TYR A 27 -8.92 2.18 0.49
C TYR A 27 -9.62 2.36 1.86
N PHE A 28 -10.79 3.00 1.87
CA PHE A 28 -11.49 3.33 3.10
C PHE A 28 -12.01 2.08 3.83
N LEU A 29 -12.49 1.08 3.10
CA LEU A 29 -12.90 -0.20 3.65
C LEU A 29 -11.71 -0.99 4.22
N ALA A 30 -10.56 -0.96 3.55
CA ALA A 30 -9.34 -1.58 4.06
C ALA A 30 -8.82 -0.86 5.32
N TYR A 31 -8.80 0.47 5.29
CA TYR A 31 -8.41 1.31 6.42
C TYR A 31 -9.29 1.03 7.64
N GLN A 32 -10.61 1.09 7.49
CA GLN A 32 -11.54 0.85 8.59
C GLN A 32 -11.49 -0.60 9.08
N TYR A 33 -11.29 -1.56 8.19
CA TYR A 33 -11.17 -2.95 8.59
C TYR A 33 -9.95 -3.20 9.48
N CYS A 34 -8.78 -2.66 9.12
CA CYS A 34 -7.60 -2.73 10.00
C CYS A 34 -7.88 -2.08 11.37
N ARG A 35 -8.52 -0.91 11.40
CA ARG A 35 -8.86 -0.20 12.64
C ARG A 35 -9.83 -0.99 13.53
N SER A 36 -10.80 -1.68 12.92
CA SER A 36 -11.75 -2.53 13.65
C SER A 36 -11.09 -3.70 14.39
N LEU A 37 -9.89 -4.10 13.96
CA LEU A 37 -9.07 -5.15 14.57
C LEU A 37 -8.03 -4.60 15.57
N GLY A 38 -8.05 -3.29 15.88
CA GLY A 38 -7.00 -2.66 16.68
C GLY A 38 -5.65 -2.54 15.95
N LEU A 39 -5.65 -2.71 14.62
CA LEU A 39 -4.48 -2.59 13.76
C LEU A 39 -4.53 -1.29 12.95
N GLN A 40 -3.53 -1.10 12.09
CA GLN A 40 -3.50 -0.02 11.11
C GLN A 40 -2.95 -0.56 9.79
N LEU A 41 -3.29 0.10 8.67
CA LEU A 41 -2.67 -0.24 7.39
C LEU A 41 -1.15 -0.03 7.50
N ALA A 42 -0.37 -0.88 6.82
CA ALA A 42 1.08 -0.84 6.92
C ALA A 42 1.63 0.49 6.39
N SER A 43 2.56 1.10 7.12
CA SER A 43 3.48 2.12 6.62
C SER A 43 4.87 1.51 6.55
N PHE A 44 5.69 1.98 5.62
CA PHE A 44 7.07 1.53 5.50
C PHE A 44 7.99 2.71 5.74
N GLU A 45 9.02 2.49 6.56
CA GLU A 45 9.99 3.51 6.93
C GLU A 45 11.16 3.58 5.94
N THR A 46 11.46 2.47 5.27
CA THR A 46 12.57 2.35 4.33
C THR A 46 12.17 1.55 3.10
N LYS A 47 12.86 1.80 1.98
CA LYS A 47 12.59 1.15 0.69
C LYS A 47 12.73 -0.36 0.82
N GLU A 48 13.73 -0.79 1.57
CA GLU A 48 14.07 -2.20 1.80
C GLU A 48 12.92 -2.93 2.50
N LYS A 49 12.23 -2.30 3.46
CA LYS A 49 11.05 -2.89 4.11
C LYS A 49 9.90 -3.10 3.13
N ALA A 50 9.66 -2.13 2.23
CA ALA A 50 8.64 -2.25 1.19
C ALA A 50 8.99 -3.29 0.12
N GLU A 51 10.27 -3.37 -0.28
CA GLU A 51 10.78 -4.38 -1.21
C GLU A 51 10.76 -5.79 -0.60
N SER A 52 11.09 -5.92 0.70
CA SER A 52 10.99 -7.17 1.47
C SER A 52 9.55 -7.68 1.50
N MET A 53 8.58 -6.80 1.80
CA MET A 53 7.15 -7.14 1.72
C MET A 53 6.73 -7.57 0.32
N THR A 54 7.11 -6.81 -0.71
CA THR A 54 6.81 -7.11 -2.12
C THR A 54 7.35 -8.49 -2.51
N THR A 55 8.61 -8.76 -2.18
CA THR A 55 9.28 -10.04 -2.45
C THR A 55 8.59 -11.19 -1.74
N TYR A 56 8.23 -11.01 -0.47
CA TYR A 56 7.47 -12.00 0.28
C TYR A 56 6.13 -12.31 -0.40
N LEU A 57 5.35 -11.28 -0.75
CA LEU A 57 4.04 -11.45 -1.38
C LEU A 57 4.16 -12.19 -2.72
N LYS A 58 5.14 -11.84 -3.56
CA LYS A 58 5.42 -12.56 -4.81
C LYS A 58 5.72 -14.04 -4.55
N ASN A 59 6.66 -14.34 -3.64
CA ASN A 59 7.08 -15.71 -3.33
C ASN A 59 5.98 -16.55 -2.67
N ALA A 60 5.08 -15.92 -1.91
CA ALA A 60 3.94 -16.57 -1.27
C ALA A 60 2.75 -16.79 -2.22
N GLY A 61 2.91 -16.53 -3.52
CA GLY A 61 1.87 -16.72 -4.54
C GLY A 61 0.85 -15.58 -4.60
N TYR A 62 1.13 -14.44 -3.97
CA TYR A 62 0.28 -13.25 -4.03
C TYR A 62 0.67 -12.26 -5.14
N GLY A 63 1.60 -12.62 -6.03
CA GLY A 63 2.09 -11.71 -7.10
C GLY A 63 1.02 -11.19 -8.07
N ASN A 64 -0.15 -11.84 -8.12
CA ASN A 64 -1.29 -11.42 -8.96
C ASN A 64 -2.30 -10.51 -8.22
N TYR A 65 -1.98 -10.04 -7.01
CA TYR A 65 -2.87 -9.22 -6.19
C TYR A 65 -2.20 -7.89 -5.80
N ASP A 66 -2.99 -6.82 -5.84
CA ASP A 66 -2.64 -5.55 -5.22
C ASP A 66 -3.15 -5.48 -3.79
N PHE A 67 -2.36 -4.87 -2.90
CA PHE A 67 -2.73 -4.69 -1.50
C PHE A 67 -2.76 -3.23 -1.10
N TRP A 68 -3.70 -2.90 -0.22
CA TRP A 68 -3.77 -1.59 0.42
C TRP A 68 -2.68 -1.44 1.47
N THR A 69 -1.93 -0.34 1.38
CA THR A 69 -1.05 0.16 2.44
C THR A 69 -1.63 1.47 2.97
N SER A 70 -1.02 2.05 4.00
CA SER A 70 -1.53 3.30 4.60
C SER A 70 -1.27 4.54 3.73
N GLY A 71 -0.52 4.42 2.64
CA GLY A 71 -0.22 5.53 1.74
C GLY A 71 -1.48 6.11 1.10
N ASN A 72 -1.67 7.42 1.20
CA ASN A 72 -2.77 8.14 0.58
C ASN A 72 -2.37 9.59 0.29
N ARG A 73 -2.98 10.21 -0.73
CA ARG A 73 -2.80 11.64 -1.01
C ARG A 73 -3.68 12.52 -0.16
N LEU A 74 -4.87 12.05 0.24
CA LEU A 74 -5.87 12.77 1.03
C LEU A 74 -6.15 14.18 0.50
N GLY A 75 -6.21 14.32 -0.83
CA GLY A 75 -6.39 15.61 -1.50
C GLY A 75 -5.21 16.59 -1.35
N THR A 76 -4.06 16.12 -0.86
CA THR A 76 -2.81 16.87 -0.85
C THR A 76 -2.02 16.64 -2.15
N GLY A 77 -1.03 17.51 -2.41
CA GLY A 77 -0.12 17.37 -3.55
C GLY A 77 0.90 16.22 -3.41
N MET A 78 0.91 15.50 -2.28
CA MET A 78 1.94 14.50 -1.96
C MET A 78 1.35 13.26 -1.29
N PHE A 79 2.11 12.17 -1.22
CA PHE A 79 1.70 10.97 -0.48
C PHE A 79 2.09 11.09 1.00
N LEU A 80 1.14 10.73 1.86
CA LEU A 80 1.30 10.62 3.31
C LEU A 80 1.05 9.17 3.75
N TRP A 81 1.85 8.70 4.70
CA TRP A 81 1.57 7.49 5.44
C TRP A 81 0.49 7.78 6.49
N MET A 82 -0.76 7.42 6.23
CA MET A 82 -1.89 7.77 7.11
C MET A 82 -1.78 7.21 8.52
N SER A 83 -0.95 6.19 8.74
CA SER A 83 -0.75 5.57 10.04
C SER A 83 0.36 6.22 10.87
N THR A 84 1.26 6.99 10.25
CA THR A 84 2.35 7.72 10.95
C THR A 84 2.26 9.23 10.81
N GLY A 85 1.52 9.72 9.82
CA GLY A 85 1.47 11.14 9.43
C GLY A 85 2.69 11.63 8.66
N LEU A 86 3.66 10.75 8.38
CA LEU A 86 4.89 11.13 7.69
C LEU A 86 4.68 11.17 6.17
N PRO A 87 5.27 12.16 5.47
CA PRO A 87 5.28 12.15 4.03
C PRO A 87 6.21 11.06 3.47
N PHE A 88 5.92 10.57 2.28
CA PHE A 88 6.72 9.51 1.64
C PHE A 88 8.19 9.92 1.46
N ASN A 89 8.45 11.17 1.10
CA ASN A 89 9.79 11.72 0.92
C ASN A 89 10.64 11.74 2.21
N ALA A 90 10.03 11.63 3.40
CA ALA A 90 10.75 11.49 4.66
C ALA A 90 11.19 10.04 4.92
N THR A 91 10.72 9.09 4.11
CA THR A 91 11.02 7.67 4.20
C THR A 91 11.81 7.19 2.97
N PHE A 92 11.18 7.14 1.81
CA PHE A 92 11.80 6.84 0.51
C PHE A 92 10.82 7.17 -0.62
N ASP A 93 11.35 7.62 -1.76
CA ASP A 93 10.56 7.79 -2.98
C ASP A 93 10.34 6.42 -3.63
N PHE A 94 9.25 5.75 -3.27
CA PHE A 94 8.84 4.47 -3.91
C PHE A 94 8.38 4.66 -5.35
N PHE A 95 7.90 5.86 -5.67
CA PHE A 95 7.50 6.25 -7.02
C PHE A 95 8.70 6.90 -7.69
N GLU A 96 9.56 6.06 -8.27
CA GLU A 96 10.66 6.45 -9.13
C GLU A 96 10.15 7.51 -10.11
N ASN A 97 10.77 8.70 -10.05
CA ASN A 97 10.46 9.92 -10.80
C ASN A 97 9.10 9.89 -11.49
N THR A 98 8.09 10.48 -10.85
CA THR A 98 6.77 10.72 -11.46
C THR A 98 6.86 11.26 -12.90
N ILE A 99 7.92 12.02 -13.22
CA ILE A 99 8.18 12.52 -14.57
C ILE A 99 8.57 11.41 -15.55
N ASP A 100 9.47 10.51 -15.17
CA ASP A 100 9.92 9.40 -16.02
C ASP A 100 8.78 8.40 -16.25
N SER A 101 7.94 8.17 -15.24
CA SER A 101 6.77 7.28 -15.32
C SER A 101 5.57 7.89 -16.05
N ILE A 102 5.37 9.21 -15.98
CA ILE A 102 4.44 9.95 -16.86
C ILE A 102 4.95 9.93 -18.31
N GLN A 103 6.24 10.15 -18.53
CA GLN A 103 6.86 10.08 -19.87
C GLN A 103 6.81 8.67 -20.47
N ALA A 104 6.92 7.64 -19.64
CA ALA A 104 6.78 6.23 -20.05
C ALA A 104 5.32 5.77 -20.23
N GLY A 105 4.32 6.63 -19.98
CA GLY A 105 2.90 6.28 -20.10
C GLY A 105 2.40 5.28 -19.05
N LEU A 106 3.15 5.11 -17.95
CA LEU A 106 2.83 4.20 -16.84
C LEU A 106 1.93 4.88 -15.79
N LEU A 107 1.83 6.21 -15.83
CA LEU A 107 0.96 7.04 -15.00
C LEU A 107 0.21 8.04 -15.88
N ASP A 108 -1.12 8.13 -15.73
CA ASP A 108 -1.88 9.21 -16.35
C ASP A 108 -1.56 10.54 -15.64
N PRO A 109 -1.17 11.61 -16.36
CA PRO A 109 -0.82 12.91 -15.77
C PRO A 109 -1.99 13.59 -15.03
N VAL A 110 -3.19 13.04 -15.18
CA VAL A 110 -4.46 13.55 -14.66
C VAL A 110 -5.23 12.43 -13.97
N ASP A 111 -4.57 11.54 -13.21
CA ASP A 111 -5.30 10.68 -12.27
C ASP A 111 -5.76 11.49 -11.04
N HIS A 112 -6.76 12.35 -11.26
CA HIS A 112 -7.51 13.08 -10.23
C HIS A 112 -8.26 12.13 -9.26
N ASN A 113 -8.22 10.80 -9.47
CA ASN A 113 -8.86 9.79 -8.64
C ASN A 113 -7.85 8.89 -7.87
N SER A 114 -6.56 9.17 -7.93
CA SER A 114 -5.53 8.38 -7.22
C SER A 114 -5.64 8.41 -5.68
N ASN A 115 -6.58 9.18 -5.12
CA ASN A 115 -6.95 9.14 -3.69
C ASN A 115 -7.49 7.76 -3.26
N THR A 116 -7.92 6.91 -4.20
CA THR A 116 -8.51 5.59 -3.91
C THR A 116 -7.96 4.48 -4.80
N SER A 117 -6.74 4.60 -5.33
CA SER A 117 -6.06 3.52 -6.05
C SER A 117 -5.04 2.83 -5.13
N PRO A 118 -4.96 1.48 -5.09
CA PRO A 118 -3.98 0.77 -4.28
C PRO A 118 -2.59 1.30 -4.57
N GLN A 119 -1.82 1.55 -3.51
CA GLN A 119 -0.39 1.79 -3.67
C GLN A 119 0.20 0.48 -4.19
N ARG A 120 0.55 0.45 -5.49
CA ARG A 120 0.98 -0.76 -6.21
C ARG A 120 2.13 -1.44 -5.46
N THR A 121 1.84 -2.55 -4.79
CA THR A 121 2.86 -3.44 -4.23
C THR A 121 3.18 -4.61 -5.16
N ALA A 122 2.51 -4.75 -6.31
CA ALA A 122 2.83 -5.79 -7.29
C ALA A 122 2.32 -5.49 -8.71
N ARG A 123 3.22 -5.04 -9.59
CA ARG A 123 3.34 -5.56 -10.96
C ARG A 123 4.75 -5.33 -11.48
N ASP A 124 5.17 -6.20 -12.38
CA ASP A 124 6.42 -6.07 -13.13
C ASP A 124 6.46 -4.79 -13.97
#